data_AF-A0A847ZED5-F1
#
_entry.id   AF-A0A847ZED5-F1
#
_cell.length_a   1.000
_cell.length_b   1.000
_cell.length_c   1.000
_cell.angle_alpha   90.00
_cell.angle_beta   90.00
_cell.angle_gamma   90.00
#
_symmetry.space_group_name_H-M   'P 1'
#
loop_
_entity.id
_entity.type
_entity.pdbx_description
1 polymer ?
#
loop_
_entity_poly.entity_id
_entity_poly.type
_entity_poly.pdbx_seq_one_letter_code
_entity_poly.pdbx_strand_id
1 'polypeptide(L)'
;YASSRKYEIYDNKDAGLDGLITVEGGKYTTSRRLAENCLKIVAVKLGRNLGKSVTNKQYLTGCEIKDLNFFMNEARAQDNGLSPATLEYLARNYGTEYREIAKLAREDQSLSETLNNDGEIQAQVVYAVRNEMARTLSDIVMRRTGIGTLGNPGEEVLRKVADVAARELRWDKEKTEKEIAAVVHLLKIPVD
;
A
#
# COMPACT_ATOMS: atom_id res chain seq x y z
N TYR A 1 2.38 -28.29 18.98
CA TYR A 1 1.69 -27.25 18.18
C TYR A 1 0.88 -27.93 17.08
N ALA A 2 -0.44 -28.10 17.29
CA ALA A 2 -1.36 -28.75 16.35
C ALA A 2 -2.21 -27.75 15.55
N SER A 3 -1.72 -26.52 15.36
CA SER A 3 -2.40 -25.53 14.54
C SER A 3 -2.17 -25.87 13.06
N SER A 4 -3.20 -26.40 12.41
CA SER A 4 -3.24 -26.54 10.95
C SER A 4 -2.98 -25.17 10.32
N ARG A 5 -1.95 -25.07 9.47
CA ARG A 5 -1.64 -23.87 8.68
C ARG A 5 -2.36 -23.85 7.32
N LYS A 6 -3.42 -24.64 7.18
CA LYS A 6 -4.26 -24.69 5.96
C LYS A 6 -5.27 -23.55 6.01
N TYR A 7 -5.66 -23.06 4.82
CA TYR A 7 -6.85 -22.23 4.70
C TYR A 7 -8.07 -23.13 4.55
N GLU A 8 -9.23 -22.61 4.93
CA GLU A 8 -10.51 -23.27 4.75
C GLU A 8 -11.48 -22.28 4.10
N ILE A 9 -12.31 -22.80 3.19
CA ILE A 9 -13.35 -22.02 2.52
C ILE A 9 -14.68 -22.70 2.83
N TYR A 10 -15.52 -22.01 3.57
CA TYR A 10 -16.81 -22.52 4.04
C TYR A 10 -17.93 -21.93 3.20
N ASP A 11 -18.74 -22.78 2.59
CA ASP A 11 -20.06 -22.41 2.08
C ASP A 11 -21.07 -22.56 3.22
N ASN A 12 -21.64 -21.45 3.68
CA ASN A 12 -22.51 -21.44 4.86
C ASN A 12 -23.97 -21.80 4.54
N LYS A 13 -24.26 -22.35 3.35
CA LYS A 13 -25.61 -22.78 2.97
C LYS A 13 -26.26 -23.75 3.95
N ASP A 14 -25.50 -24.74 4.44
CA ASP A 14 -26.03 -25.76 5.36
C ASP A 14 -26.34 -25.18 6.76
N ALA A 15 -25.79 -24.01 7.08
CA ALA A 15 -26.12 -23.22 8.27
C ALA A 15 -27.31 -22.25 8.03
N GLY A 16 -27.99 -22.33 6.88
CA GLY A 16 -29.11 -21.45 6.52
C GLY A 16 -28.70 -20.09 5.96
N LEU A 17 -27.40 -19.86 5.71
CA LEU A 17 -26.86 -18.58 5.21
C LEU A 17 -26.41 -18.72 3.75
N ASP A 18 -27.37 -18.99 2.85
CA ASP A 18 -27.04 -19.12 1.43
C ASP A 18 -26.52 -17.78 0.86
N GLY A 19 -25.50 -17.85 0.01
CA GLY A 19 -24.76 -16.71 -0.51
C GLY A 19 -23.60 -16.23 0.38
N LEU A 20 -23.50 -16.66 1.64
CA LEU A 20 -22.36 -16.33 2.50
C LEU A 20 -21.24 -17.36 2.34
N ILE A 21 -20.06 -16.91 1.90
CA ILE A 21 -18.85 -17.71 1.82
C ILE A 21 -17.82 -17.13 2.79
N THR A 22 -17.30 -17.96 3.68
CA THR A 22 -16.28 -17.56 4.66
C THR A 22 -14.92 -18.11 4.25
N VAL A 23 -13.88 -17.28 4.31
CA VAL A 23 -12.49 -17.71 4.10
C VAL A 23 -11.73 -17.52 5.41
N GLU A 24 -11.23 -18.62 5.97
CA GLU A 24 -10.51 -18.62 7.24
C GLU A 24 -9.05 -19.03 7.05
N GLY A 25 -8.15 -18.32 7.73
CA GLY A 25 -6.71 -18.50 7.61
C GLY A 25 -6.18 -18.07 6.24
N GLY A 26 -5.22 -18.83 5.73
CA GLY A 26 -4.47 -18.48 4.51
C GLY A 26 -3.18 -17.73 4.79
N LYS A 27 -2.20 -17.94 3.93
CA LYS A 27 -0.89 -17.28 3.97
C LYS A 27 -0.78 -16.32 2.82
N TYR A 28 0.04 -15.28 3.01
CA TYR A 28 0.40 -14.35 1.94
C TYR A 28 0.88 -15.08 0.69
N THR A 29 1.72 -16.11 0.85
CA THR A 29 2.27 -16.94 -0.25
C THR A 29 1.25 -17.80 -0.99
N THR A 30 0.10 -18.11 -0.38
CA THR A 30 -0.96 -18.94 -0.98
C THR A 30 -2.19 -18.14 -1.40
N SER A 31 -2.20 -16.82 -1.14
CA SER A 31 -3.34 -15.92 -1.32
C SER A 31 -3.96 -15.99 -2.72
N ARG A 32 -3.15 -15.94 -3.78
CA ARG A 32 -3.63 -16.03 -5.18
C ARG A 32 -4.42 -17.32 -5.44
N ARG A 33 -3.91 -18.46 -4.98
CA ARG A 33 -4.57 -19.77 -5.18
C ARG A 33 -5.82 -19.91 -4.32
N LEU A 34 -5.79 -19.35 -3.10
CA LEU A 34 -6.95 -19.26 -2.22
C LEU A 34 -8.07 -18.44 -2.87
N ALA A 35 -7.77 -17.26 -3.40
CA ALA A 35 -8.73 -16.42 -4.13
C ALA A 35 -9.31 -17.15 -5.36
N GLU A 36 -8.47 -17.84 -6.13
CA GLU A 36 -8.91 -18.65 -7.28
C GLU A 36 -9.90 -19.75 -6.86
N ASN A 37 -9.67 -20.41 -5.73
CA ASN A 37 -10.56 -21.46 -5.22
C ASN A 37 -11.86 -20.87 -4.66
N CYS A 38 -11.81 -19.73 -3.97
CA CYS A 38 -12.99 -19.02 -3.50
C CYS A 38 -13.91 -18.63 -4.67
N LEU A 39 -13.34 -18.08 -5.75
CA LEU A 39 -14.11 -17.71 -6.95
C LEU A 39 -14.79 -18.90 -7.64
N LYS A 40 -14.28 -20.13 -7.52
CA LYS A 40 -14.97 -21.31 -8.06
C LYS A 40 -16.28 -21.59 -7.34
N ILE A 41 -16.30 -21.39 -6.01
CA ILE A 41 -17.52 -21.56 -5.20
C ILE A 41 -18.52 -20.44 -5.54
N VAL A 42 -18.04 -19.19 -5.61
CA VAL A 42 -18.86 -18.05 -6.03
C VAL A 42 -19.47 -18.27 -7.41
N ALA A 43 -18.69 -18.79 -8.38
CA ALA A 43 -19.15 -19.07 -9.73
C ALA A 43 -20.33 -20.05 -9.76
N VAL A 44 -20.23 -21.14 -8.97
CA VAL A 44 -21.31 -22.13 -8.83
C VAL A 44 -22.56 -21.48 -8.26
N LYS A 45 -22.44 -20.69 -7.18
CA LYS A 45 -23.59 -20.01 -6.56
C LYS A 45 -24.27 -19.00 -7.50
N LEU A 46 -23.49 -18.30 -8.32
CA LEU A 46 -24.01 -17.35 -9.30
C LEU A 46 -24.49 -18.00 -10.60
N GLY A 47 -24.32 -19.32 -10.77
CA GLY A 47 -24.62 -20.00 -12.03
C GLY A 47 -23.77 -19.49 -13.21
N ARG A 48 -22.55 -19.00 -12.95
CA ARG A 48 -21.66 -18.43 -13.98
C ARG A 48 -20.48 -19.35 -14.26
N ASN A 49 -20.08 -19.43 -15.53
CA ASN A 49 -18.81 -20.04 -15.92
C ASN A 49 -17.74 -18.94 -16.03
N LEU A 50 -16.74 -18.98 -15.14
CA LEU A 50 -15.62 -18.02 -15.15
C LEU A 50 -14.46 -18.43 -16.07
N GLY A 51 -14.49 -19.63 -16.65
CA GLY A 51 -13.39 -20.17 -17.44
C GLY A 51 -12.14 -20.50 -16.61
N LYS A 52 -10.98 -20.62 -17.28
CA LYS A 52 -9.69 -20.86 -16.62
C LYS A 52 -9.14 -19.55 -16.06
N SER A 53 -8.69 -19.56 -14.81
CA SER A 53 -8.01 -18.42 -14.20
C SER A 53 -6.71 -18.10 -14.95
N VAL A 54 -6.47 -16.81 -15.16
CA VAL A 54 -5.25 -16.26 -15.77
C VAL A 54 -4.38 -15.49 -14.77
N THR A 55 -4.78 -15.45 -13.49
CA THR A 55 -4.13 -14.61 -12.46
C THR A 55 -2.68 -15.00 -12.17
N ASN A 56 -2.23 -16.19 -12.57
CA ASN A 56 -0.83 -16.60 -12.47
C ASN A 56 0.08 -16.01 -13.57
N LYS A 57 -0.50 -15.37 -14.58
CA LYS A 57 0.21 -14.76 -15.71
C LYS A 57 0.03 -13.25 -15.78
N GLN A 58 -0.77 -12.67 -14.89
CA GLN A 58 -1.01 -11.24 -14.84
C GLN A 58 -0.07 -10.61 -13.81
N TYR A 59 0.54 -9.49 -14.19
CA TYR A 59 1.23 -8.64 -13.25
C TYR A 59 0.23 -8.01 -12.29
N LEU A 60 0.67 -7.77 -11.05
CA LEU A 60 0.02 -6.80 -10.20
C LEU A 60 0.34 -5.40 -10.72
N THR A 61 -0.50 -4.43 -10.38
CA THR A 61 -0.27 -3.02 -10.69
C THR A 61 1.15 -2.61 -10.29
N GLY A 62 1.82 -1.85 -11.15
CA GLY A 62 3.19 -1.39 -10.90
C GLY A 62 4.27 -2.42 -11.22
N CYS A 63 3.91 -3.68 -11.48
CA CYS A 63 4.87 -4.79 -11.57
C CYS A 63 5.18 -5.23 -13.00
N GLU A 64 4.81 -4.48 -14.04
CA GLU A 64 5.07 -4.78 -15.46
C GLU A 64 6.56 -4.60 -15.83
N ILE A 65 7.44 -5.23 -15.06
CA ILE A 65 8.90 -5.11 -15.12
C ILE A 65 9.46 -6.46 -15.54
N LYS A 66 9.99 -6.52 -16.77
CA LYS A 66 10.57 -7.75 -17.33
C LYS A 66 12.02 -7.97 -16.89
N ASP A 67 12.78 -6.88 -16.80
CA ASP A 67 14.18 -6.87 -16.36
C ASP A 67 14.32 -5.81 -15.26
N LEU A 68 14.54 -6.28 -14.03
CA LEU A 68 14.67 -5.42 -12.87
C LEU A 68 15.95 -4.58 -12.91
N ASN A 69 17.07 -5.12 -13.40
CA ASN A 69 18.33 -4.39 -13.44
C ASN A 69 18.25 -3.24 -14.44
N PHE A 70 17.69 -3.52 -15.63
CA PHE A 70 17.43 -2.49 -16.63
C PHE A 70 16.50 -1.40 -16.07
N PHE A 71 15.37 -1.81 -15.48
CA PHE A 71 14.40 -0.88 -14.90
C PHE A 71 15.00 0.04 -13.81
N MET A 72 15.79 -0.52 -12.89
CA MET A 72 16.44 0.27 -11.84
C MET A 72 17.52 1.21 -12.39
N ASN A 73 18.26 0.78 -13.43
CA ASN A 73 19.22 1.65 -14.11
C ASN A 73 18.53 2.82 -14.81
N GLU A 74 17.41 2.58 -15.50
CA GLU A 74 16.61 3.65 -16.10
C GLU A 74 16.08 4.63 -15.05
N ALA A 75 15.57 4.13 -13.92
CA ALA A 75 15.06 4.97 -12.85
C ALA A 75 16.14 5.92 -12.30
N ARG A 76 17.34 5.42 -12.04
CA ARG A 76 18.48 6.22 -11.55
C ARG A 76 18.98 7.26 -12.55
N ALA A 77 18.84 6.99 -13.84
CA ALA A 77 19.31 7.87 -14.91
C ALA A 77 18.31 8.98 -15.26
N GLN A 78 17.12 9.01 -14.65
CA GLN A 78 16.14 10.07 -14.91
C GLN A 78 16.62 11.40 -14.34
N ASP A 79 16.68 12.42 -15.20
CA ASP A 79 16.81 13.80 -14.79
C ASP A 79 15.43 14.39 -14.53
N ASN A 80 15.03 14.43 -13.25
CA ASN A 80 13.74 14.97 -12.82
C ASN A 80 13.83 15.84 -11.56
N GLY A 81 15.04 16.27 -11.21
CA GLY A 81 15.30 17.09 -10.01
C GLY A 81 15.28 16.35 -8.68
N LEU A 82 15.03 15.02 -8.67
CA LEU A 82 15.13 14.19 -7.47
C LEU A 82 16.51 13.54 -7.35
N SER A 83 16.93 13.23 -6.12
CA SER A 83 18.18 12.52 -5.90
C SER A 83 18.14 11.10 -6.49
N PRO A 84 19.27 10.54 -6.95
CA PRO A 84 19.32 9.14 -7.39
C PRO A 84 18.85 8.15 -6.31
N ALA A 85 19.12 8.45 -5.02
CA ALA A 85 18.68 7.61 -3.90
C ALA A 85 17.14 7.61 -3.76
N THR A 86 16.50 8.78 -3.86
CA THR A 86 15.03 8.90 -3.90
C THR A 86 14.46 8.15 -5.08
N LEU A 87 15.03 8.30 -6.28
CA LEU A 87 14.54 7.60 -7.48
C LEU A 87 14.64 6.09 -7.35
N GLU A 88 15.76 5.60 -6.83
CA GLU A 88 15.94 4.18 -6.54
C GLU A 88 14.93 3.69 -5.49
N TYR A 89 14.72 4.45 -4.42
CA TYR A 89 13.74 4.10 -3.39
C TYR A 89 12.33 4.01 -3.98
N LEU A 90 11.90 5.04 -4.72
CA LEU A 90 10.56 5.08 -5.31
C LEU A 90 10.36 3.95 -6.33
N ALA A 91 11.33 3.72 -7.23
CA ALA A 91 11.26 2.65 -8.22
C ALA A 91 11.20 1.26 -7.56
N ARG A 92 11.94 1.05 -6.47
CA ARG A 92 11.94 -0.22 -5.75
C ARG A 92 10.61 -0.51 -5.05
N ASN A 93 9.96 0.51 -4.49
CA ASN A 93 8.75 0.35 -3.69
C ASN A 93 7.45 0.45 -4.50
N TYR A 94 7.41 1.32 -5.52
CA TYR A 94 6.20 1.58 -6.32
C TYR A 94 6.25 0.94 -7.72
N GLY A 95 7.35 0.27 -8.07
CA GLY A 95 7.52 -0.30 -9.41
C GLY A 95 7.31 0.77 -10.47
N THR A 96 6.59 0.48 -11.55
CA THR A 96 6.39 1.41 -12.67
C THR A 96 5.67 2.71 -12.30
N GLU A 97 4.95 2.74 -11.18
CA GLU A 97 4.17 3.90 -10.70
C GLU A 97 5.04 5.01 -10.10
N TYR A 98 6.33 4.76 -9.82
CA TYR A 98 7.26 5.79 -9.33
C TYR A 98 7.30 7.04 -10.22
N ARG A 99 7.00 6.88 -11.51
CA ARG A 99 6.98 7.97 -12.50
C ARG A 99 5.88 8.99 -12.20
N GLU A 100 4.72 8.54 -11.72
CA GLU A 100 3.63 9.43 -11.34
C GLU A 100 3.97 10.18 -10.05
N ILE A 101 4.63 9.52 -9.09
CA ILE A 101 5.12 10.18 -7.87
C ILE A 101 6.19 11.23 -8.22
N ALA A 102 7.15 10.88 -9.07
CA ALA A 102 8.17 11.83 -9.53
C ALA A 102 7.56 13.00 -10.31
N LYS A 103 6.48 12.75 -11.05
CA LYS A 103 5.73 13.81 -11.74
C LYS A 103 5.07 14.78 -10.75
N LEU A 104 4.41 14.28 -9.70
CA LEU A 104 3.83 15.13 -8.65
C LEU A 104 4.89 16.05 -8.01
N ALA A 105 6.09 15.52 -7.73
CA ALA A 105 7.20 16.30 -7.19
C ALA A 105 7.74 17.38 -8.14
N ARG A 106 7.63 17.17 -9.47
CA ARG A 106 7.98 18.19 -10.47
C ARG A 106 6.92 19.28 -10.62
N GLU A 107 5.65 18.91 -10.46
CA GLU A 107 4.53 19.85 -10.60
C GLU A 107 4.41 20.78 -9.39
N ASP A 108 4.76 20.30 -8.19
CA ASP A 108 4.88 21.08 -6.97
C ASP A 108 6.20 20.76 -6.27
N GLN A 109 7.16 21.68 -6.37
CA GLN A 109 8.49 21.52 -5.79
C GLN A 109 8.46 21.34 -4.26
N SER A 110 7.42 21.82 -3.56
CA SER A 110 7.30 21.56 -2.11
C SER A 110 7.12 20.07 -1.81
N LEU A 111 6.58 19.30 -2.77
CA LEU A 111 6.41 17.86 -2.64
C LEU A 111 7.69 17.06 -2.90
N SER A 112 8.77 17.71 -3.36
CA SER A 112 10.08 17.06 -3.56
C SER A 112 10.90 16.98 -2.27
N GLU A 113 10.44 17.59 -1.17
CA GLU A 113 11.16 17.54 0.11
C GLU A 113 11.23 16.10 0.62
N THR A 114 12.45 15.66 0.96
CA THR A 114 12.72 14.35 1.54
C THR A 114 12.28 14.30 3.01
N LEU A 115 11.56 13.25 3.37
CA LEU A 115 11.01 12.99 4.70
C LEU A 115 11.97 12.20 5.60
N ASN A 116 12.88 11.41 5.01
CA ASN A 116 13.85 10.61 5.73
C ASN A 116 15.12 10.33 4.89
N ASN A 117 16.12 9.69 5.50
CA ASN A 117 17.38 9.38 4.83
C ASN A 117 17.27 8.30 3.75
N ASP A 118 16.18 7.51 3.74
CA ASP A 118 15.97 6.44 2.77
C ASP A 118 15.54 6.97 1.40
N GLY A 119 15.06 8.21 1.33
CA GLY A 119 14.68 8.88 0.09
C GLY A 119 13.18 9.05 -0.10
N GLU A 120 12.37 8.84 0.94
CA GLU A 120 10.93 9.12 0.87
C GLU A 120 10.66 10.63 0.75
N ILE A 121 9.63 11.02 0.02
CA ILE A 121 9.29 12.41 -0.25
C ILE A 121 7.80 12.71 -0.01
N GLN A 122 7.47 13.97 0.21
CA GLN A 122 6.09 14.42 0.42
C GLN A 122 5.13 14.03 -0.72
N ALA A 123 5.61 13.91 -1.98
CA ALA A 123 4.79 13.48 -3.12
C ALA A 123 4.15 12.09 -2.94
N GLN A 124 4.77 11.18 -2.17
CA GLN A 124 4.16 9.88 -1.85
C GLN A 124 2.87 10.03 -1.06
N VAL A 125 2.73 11.08 -0.25
CA VAL A 125 1.51 11.33 0.54
C VAL A 125 0.34 11.67 -0.38
N VAL A 126 0.59 12.53 -1.37
CA VAL A 126 -0.41 12.88 -2.38
C VAL A 126 -0.81 11.65 -3.19
N TYR A 127 0.17 10.86 -3.62
CA TYR A 127 -0.07 9.63 -4.35
C TYR A 127 -0.89 8.62 -3.53
N ALA A 128 -0.52 8.41 -2.27
CA ALA A 128 -1.23 7.50 -1.37
C ALA A 128 -2.72 7.89 -1.21
N VAL A 129 -3.01 9.19 -1.09
CA VAL A 129 -4.39 9.68 -0.97
C VAL A 129 -5.19 9.53 -2.28
N ARG A 130 -4.61 9.96 -3.40
CA ARG A 130 -5.30 10.03 -4.69
C ARG A 130 -5.45 8.66 -5.37
N ASN A 131 -4.46 7.78 -5.21
CA ASN A 131 -4.33 6.55 -5.99
C ASN A 131 -4.44 5.28 -5.13
N GLU A 132 -4.03 5.32 -3.86
CA GLU A 132 -3.95 4.14 -2.99
C GLU A 132 -4.98 4.12 -1.85
N MET A 133 -5.96 5.03 -1.96
CA MET A 133 -7.12 5.13 -1.08
C MET A 133 -6.76 5.41 0.39
N ALA A 134 -5.65 6.10 0.65
CA ALA A 134 -5.30 6.52 2.01
C ALA A 134 -6.27 7.62 2.50
N ARG A 135 -6.90 7.38 3.65
CA ARG A 135 -7.90 8.28 4.27
C ARG A 135 -7.56 8.74 5.68
N THR A 136 -6.50 8.19 6.26
CA THR A 136 -6.00 8.54 7.60
C THR A 136 -4.48 8.71 7.55
N LEU A 137 -3.91 9.41 8.53
CA LEU A 137 -2.46 9.54 8.63
C LEU A 137 -1.80 8.18 8.88
N SER A 138 -2.49 7.28 9.59
CA SER A 138 -2.06 5.90 9.80
C SER A 138 -2.02 5.09 8.49
N ASP A 139 -2.97 5.30 7.57
CA ASP A 139 -2.92 4.67 6.24
C ASP A 139 -1.61 5.02 5.53
N ILE A 140 -1.25 6.31 5.55
CA ILE A 140 -0.07 6.84 4.88
C ILE A 140 1.20 6.27 5.54
N VAL A 141 1.38 6.54 6.83
CA VAL A 141 2.63 6.28 7.57
C VAL A 141 2.89 4.79 7.78
N MET A 142 1.85 3.98 7.99
CA MET A 142 2.02 2.57 8.39
C MET A 142 1.75 1.56 7.28
N ARG A 143 1.07 1.96 6.19
CA ARG A 143 0.60 0.99 5.17
C ARG A 143 0.91 1.35 3.72
N ARG A 144 1.14 2.63 3.40
CA ARG A 144 1.36 3.09 2.01
C ARG A 144 2.77 3.61 1.76
N THR A 145 3.47 3.98 2.82
CA THR A 145 4.84 4.48 2.77
C THR A 145 5.72 3.68 3.73
N GLY A 146 7.04 3.85 3.62
CA GLY A 146 8.03 3.27 4.51
C GLY A 146 8.27 4.08 5.78
N ILE A 147 7.71 5.30 5.88
CA ILE A 147 7.95 6.28 6.94
C ILE A 147 7.92 5.68 8.35
N GLY A 148 6.90 4.88 8.67
CA GLY A 148 6.73 4.25 9.99
C GLY A 148 7.28 2.83 10.11
N THR A 149 7.92 2.30 9.06
CA THR A 149 8.27 0.86 8.99
C THR A 149 9.41 0.49 9.95
N LEU A 150 10.42 1.35 10.08
CA LEU A 150 11.57 1.10 10.95
C LEU A 150 11.39 1.63 12.38
N GLY A 151 10.28 2.32 12.66
CA GLY A 151 9.99 2.88 13.97
C GLY A 151 9.30 4.24 13.88
N ASN A 152 9.31 4.97 14.99
CA ASN A 152 8.73 6.30 15.06
C ASN A 152 9.59 7.30 14.27
N PRO A 153 9.05 7.94 13.21
CA PRO A 153 9.80 8.89 12.38
C PRO A 153 10.03 10.25 13.05
N GLY A 154 9.45 10.47 14.24
CA GLY A 154 9.49 11.73 14.96
C GLY A 154 8.32 12.66 14.58
N GLU A 155 7.96 13.54 15.52
CA GLU A 155 6.79 14.41 15.39
C GLU A 155 6.92 15.41 14.23
N GLU A 156 8.13 15.89 13.94
CA GLU A 156 8.38 16.81 12.82
C GLU A 156 7.97 16.17 11.47
N VAL A 157 8.39 14.93 11.22
CA VAL A 157 8.04 14.21 9.98
C VAL A 157 6.54 13.94 9.94
N LEU A 158 5.94 13.52 11.06
CA LEU A 158 4.49 13.30 11.13
C LEU A 158 3.70 14.57 10.81
N ARG A 159 4.16 15.75 11.28
CA ARG A 159 3.52 17.03 10.98
C ARG A 159 3.62 17.39 9.50
N LYS A 160 4.80 17.23 8.86
CA LYS A 160 4.95 17.46 7.41
C LYS A 160 4.01 16.57 6.59
N VAL A 161 3.93 15.28 6.92
CA VAL A 161 3.03 14.33 6.26
C VAL A 161 1.56 14.71 6.49
N ALA A 162 1.21 15.07 7.72
CA ALA A 162 -0.14 15.47 8.08
C ALA A 162 -0.59 16.75 7.38
N ASP A 163 0.31 17.73 7.18
CA ASP A 163 -0.01 18.97 6.46
C ASP A 163 -0.35 18.70 4.98
N VAL A 164 0.39 17.79 4.33
CA VAL A 164 0.07 17.37 2.96
C VAL A 164 -1.25 16.60 2.92
N ALA A 165 -1.44 15.64 3.82
CA ALA A 165 -2.66 14.85 3.91
C ALA A 165 -3.90 15.72 4.20
N ALA A 166 -3.75 16.72 5.07
CA ALA A 166 -4.80 17.66 5.43
C ALA A 166 -5.24 18.50 4.23
N ARG A 167 -4.30 18.94 3.38
CA ARG A 167 -4.63 19.64 2.12
C ARG A 167 -5.40 18.74 1.16
N GLU A 168 -4.95 17.50 0.96
CA GLU A 168 -5.57 16.54 0.03
C GLU A 168 -6.96 16.06 0.49
N LEU A 169 -7.12 15.82 1.79
CA LEU A 169 -8.36 15.28 2.39
C LEU A 169 -9.26 16.36 3.00
N ARG A 170 -8.84 17.63 2.95
CA ARG A 170 -9.54 18.79 3.51
C ARG A 170 -9.81 18.64 5.01
N TRP A 171 -8.80 18.22 5.76
CA TRP A 171 -8.90 18.20 7.22
C TRP A 171 -8.81 19.61 7.78
N ASP A 172 -9.62 19.88 8.79
CA ASP A 172 -9.41 21.05 9.65
C ASP A 172 -8.30 20.78 10.66
N LYS A 173 -7.92 21.84 11.40
CA LYS A 173 -6.85 21.77 12.40
C LYS A 173 -7.14 20.72 13.49
N GLU A 174 -8.39 20.59 13.92
CA GLU A 174 -8.77 19.64 14.96
C GLU A 174 -8.58 18.20 14.48
N LYS A 175 -9.02 17.90 13.26
CA LYS A 175 -8.84 16.60 12.62
C LYS A 175 -7.36 16.29 12.40
N THR A 176 -6.56 17.24 11.92
CA THR A 176 -5.11 17.05 11.72
C THR A 176 -4.41 16.69 13.03
N GLU A 177 -4.67 17.40 14.13
CA GLU A 177 -4.06 17.07 15.43
C GLU A 177 -4.55 15.72 15.97
N LYS A 178 -5.82 15.35 15.75
CA LYS A 178 -6.33 14.02 16.12
C LYS A 178 -5.62 12.90 15.37
N GLU A 179 -5.38 13.08 14.06
CA GLU A 179 -4.67 12.10 13.23
C GLU A 179 -3.21 11.94 13.67
N ILE A 180 -2.51 13.04 13.95
CA ILE A 180 -1.14 13.02 14.48
C ILE A 180 -1.12 12.28 15.83
N ALA A 181 -1.99 12.65 16.76
CA ALA A 181 -2.05 12.03 18.08
C ALA A 181 -2.34 10.52 18.00
N ALA A 182 -3.20 10.09 17.08
CA ALA A 182 -3.49 8.67 16.86
C ALA A 182 -2.27 7.89 16.37
N VAL A 183 -1.50 8.44 15.42
CA VAL A 183 -0.27 7.80 14.93
C VAL A 183 0.82 7.80 16.00
N VAL A 184 0.99 8.90 16.75
CA VAL A 184 1.94 8.95 17.87
C VAL A 184 1.59 7.89 18.92
N HIS A 185 0.31 7.72 19.24
CA HIS A 185 -0.13 6.68 20.17
C HIS A 185 0.16 5.27 19.64
N LEU A 186 -0.11 5.02 18.35
CA LEU A 186 0.16 3.73 17.70
C LEU A 186 1.65 3.36 17.70
N LEU A 187 2.52 4.36 17.59
CA LEU A 187 3.97 4.18 17.57
C LEU A 187 4.59 4.07 18.97
N LYS A 188 3.80 4.17 20.05
CA LYS A 188 4.30 3.94 21.41
C LYS A 188 4.62 2.46 21.59
N ILE A 189 5.86 2.18 21.96
CA ILE A 189 6.26 0.85 22.43
C ILE A 189 5.60 0.65 23.80
N PRO A 190 4.90 -0.48 24.03
CA PRO A 190 4.43 -0.83 25.36
C PRO A 190 5.62 -0.83 26.33
N VAL A 191 5.53 0.00 27.38
CA VAL A 191 6.41 -0.10 28.53
C VAL A 191 5.73 -1.01 29.53
N ASP A 192 6.39 -2.10 29.89
CA ASP A 192 5.98 -3.03 30.96
C ASP A 192 5.85 -2.30 32.31
#